data_AF-T1C3C4-F1
#
_entry.id   AF-T1C3C4-F1
#
_cell.length_a   1.000
_cell.length_b   1.000
_cell.length_c   1.000
_cell.angle_alpha   90.00
_cell.angle_beta   90.00
_cell.angle_gamma   90.00
#
_symmetry.space_group_name_H-M   'P 1'
#
loop_
_entity.id
_entity.type
_entity.pdbx_description
1 polymer ?
#
loop_
_entity_poly.entity_id
_entity_poly.type
_entity_poly.pdbx_seq_one_letter_code
_entity_poly.pdbx_strand_id
1 'polypeptide(L)'
;MALGLNPYINATIIMQLMTVISTRVKEMSKEGDLGRRRLTQYARYLTVGLGLLQAFGYTRLFESFSFQGQSILPANISFAETLGIIIVLTGGTVVIMWFGELITEYGLGNGVSIIIMTGILAQIPGTVISFTNGFHAQTLALFEFAVIGIVVAAGIIFVQQATRKIPIQSSQRVV
;
A
#
# COMPACT_ATOMS: atom_id res chain seq x y z
N MET A 1 11.51 -4.37 -1.75
CA MET A 1 10.96 -3.17 -1.07
C MET A 1 10.33 -3.60 0.24
N ALA A 2 11.09 -3.71 1.35
CA ALA A 2 10.57 -4.36 2.56
C ALA A 2 9.43 -3.58 3.25
N LEU A 3 9.47 -2.24 3.23
CA LEU A 3 8.39 -1.40 3.80
C LEU A 3 7.29 -1.05 2.78
N GLY A 4 7.65 -0.95 1.49
CA GLY A 4 6.73 -0.55 0.44
C GLY A 4 6.04 0.79 0.72
N LEU A 5 4.75 0.88 0.40
CA LEU A 5 3.89 2.04 0.69
C LEU A 5 3.11 1.91 2.02
N ASN A 6 3.35 0.84 2.79
CA ASN A 6 2.54 0.47 3.96
C ASN A 6 2.55 1.56 5.07
N PRO A 7 3.70 2.18 5.44
CA PRO A 7 3.70 3.29 6.40
C PRO A 7 2.79 4.45 6.00
N TYR A 8 2.73 4.76 4.69
CA TYR A 8 1.91 5.85 4.17
C TYR A 8 0.42 5.51 4.18
N ILE A 9 0.07 4.29 3.74
CA ILE A 9 -1.31 3.80 3.79
C ILE A 9 -1.82 3.85 5.23
N ASN A 10 -1.04 3.36 6.20
CA ASN A 10 -1.44 3.41 7.60
C ASN A 10 -1.55 4.84 8.13
N ALA A 11 -0.61 5.73 7.80
CA ALA A 11 -0.67 7.13 8.20
C ALA A 11 -1.95 7.82 7.67
N THR A 12 -2.31 7.59 6.41
CA THR A 12 -3.53 8.16 5.81
C THR A 12 -4.80 7.59 6.46
N ILE A 13 -4.86 6.29 6.75
CA ILE A 13 -5.98 5.67 7.48
C ILE A 13 -6.08 6.24 8.90
N ILE A 14 -4.96 6.40 9.60
CA ILE A 14 -4.93 7.02 10.93
C ILE A 14 -5.50 8.45 10.87
N MET A 15 -5.06 9.25 9.89
CA MET A 15 -5.60 10.59 9.69
C MET A 15 -7.10 10.58 9.38
N GLN A 16 -7.58 9.64 8.55
CA GLN A 16 -9.01 9.47 8.26
C GLN A 16 -9.80 9.11 9.52
N LEU A 17 -9.30 8.18 10.34
CA LEU A 17 -9.94 7.81 11.61
C LEU A 17 -9.92 8.97 12.62
N MET A 18 -8.86 9.78 12.64
CA MET A 18 -8.79 10.97 13.49
C MET A 18 -9.86 12.01 13.15
N THR A 19 -10.36 12.08 11.91
CA THR A 19 -11.50 12.95 11.57
C THR A 19 -12.80 12.51 12.25
N VAL A 20 -12.94 11.23 12.61
CA VAL A 20 -14.11 10.69 13.31
C VAL A 20 -14.00 10.96 14.81
N ILE A 21 -12.79 10.86 15.36
CA ILE A 21 -12.53 10.96 16.79
C ILE A 21 -12.37 12.42 17.25
N SER A 22 -11.76 13.28 16.44
CA SER A 22 -11.43 14.66 16.81
C SER A 22 -12.22 15.69 16.01
N THR A 23 -12.96 16.55 16.73
CA THR A 23 -13.75 17.64 16.14
C THR A 23 -12.87 18.64 15.38
N ARG A 24 -11.66 18.94 15.87
CA ARG A 24 -10.73 19.88 15.21
C ARG A 24 -10.25 19.36 13.86
N VAL A 25 -9.93 18.06 13.77
CA VAL A 25 -9.49 17.44 12.51
C VAL A 25 -10.68 17.30 11.55
N LYS A 26 -11.89 17.06 12.08
CA LYS A 26 -13.13 17.06 11.31
C LYS A 26 -13.45 18.42 10.70
N GLU A 27 -13.30 19.50 11.46
CA GLU A 27 -13.46 20.87 10.98
C GLU A 27 -12.44 21.20 9.89
N MET A 28 -11.16 20.84 10.11
CA MET A 28 -10.12 20.97 9.11
C MET A 28 -10.47 20.20 7.82
N SER A 29 -11.01 18.99 7.93
CA SER A 29 -11.47 18.23 6.77
C SER A 29 -12.65 18.88 6.02
N LYS A 30 -13.42 19.77 6.66
CA LYS A 30 -14.52 20.51 6.04
C LYS A 30 -14.08 21.77 5.32
N GLU A 31 -12.82 22.21 5.47
CA GLU A 31 -12.24 23.38 4.78
C GLU A 31 -11.99 23.15 3.27
N GLY A 32 -12.47 22.04 2.70
CA GLY A 32 -12.29 21.70 1.29
C GLY A 32 -10.84 21.38 0.93
N ASP A 33 -10.33 21.98 -0.14
CA ASP A 33 -9.00 21.66 -0.69
C ASP A 33 -7.84 22.08 0.23
N LEU A 34 -7.98 23.21 0.94
CA LEU A 34 -6.99 23.65 1.92
C LEU A 34 -6.88 22.67 3.09
N GLY A 35 -8.02 22.20 3.59
CA GLY A 35 -8.11 21.17 4.62
C GLY A 35 -7.45 19.86 4.20
N ARG A 36 -7.76 19.41 2.99
CA ARG A 36 -7.20 18.18 2.41
C ARG A 36 -5.67 18.24 2.25
N ARG A 37 -5.12 19.40 1.88
CA ARG A 37 -3.66 19.62 1.84
C ARG A 37 -3.03 19.54 3.23
N ARG A 38 -3.65 20.15 4.25
CA ARG A 38 -3.17 20.07 5.64
C ARG A 38 -3.18 18.64 6.18
N LEU A 39 -4.28 17.90 5.96
CA LEU A 39 -4.38 16.48 6.33
C LEU A 39 -3.30 15.64 5.65
N THR A 40 -3.00 15.92 4.38
CA THR A 40 -1.93 15.23 3.65
C THR A 40 -0.56 15.54 4.25
N GLN A 41 -0.29 16.79 4.64
CA GLN A 41 0.96 17.15 5.34
C GLN A 41 1.13 16.39 6.66
N TYR A 42 0.07 16.30 7.48
CA TYR A 42 0.10 15.50 8.70
C TYR A 42 0.34 14.01 8.42
N ALA A 43 -0.30 13.45 7.38
CA ALA A 43 -0.05 12.08 6.95
C ALA A 43 1.41 11.87 6.55
N ARG A 44 2.05 12.83 5.87
CA ARG A 44 3.49 12.74 5.53
C ARG A 44 4.37 12.67 6.77
N TYR A 45 4.14 13.52 7.76
CA TYR A 45 4.91 13.47 9.02
C TYR A 45 4.71 12.17 9.77
N LEU A 46 3.47 11.67 9.85
CA LEU A 46 3.17 10.37 10.44
C LEU A 46 3.84 9.22 9.67
N THR A 47 3.87 9.29 8.35
CA THR A 47 4.51 8.28 7.49
C THR A 47 5.99 8.14 7.81
N VAL A 48 6.70 9.25 8.01
CA VAL A 48 8.12 9.22 8.38
C VAL A 48 8.31 8.59 9.75
N GLY A 49 7.52 9.01 10.75
CA GLY A 49 7.59 8.45 12.10
C GLY A 49 7.28 6.96 12.16
N LEU A 50 6.21 6.53 11.49
CA LEU A 50 5.83 5.13 11.37
C LEU A 50 6.85 4.33 10.55
N GLY A 51 7.40 4.92 9.49
CA GLY A 51 8.44 4.31 8.67
C GLY A 51 9.70 4.01 9.47
N LEU A 52 10.16 4.95 10.30
CA LEU A 52 11.30 4.75 11.20
C LEU A 52 11.05 3.63 12.22
N LEU A 53 9.87 3.64 12.84
CA LEU A 53 9.49 2.64 13.83
C LEU A 53 9.37 1.24 13.20
N GLN A 54 8.73 1.13 12.04
CA GLN A 54 8.61 -0.13 11.31
C GLN A 54 9.97 -0.60 10.79
N ALA A 55 10.80 0.30 10.26
CA ALA A 55 12.15 -0.05 9.80
C ALA A 55 12.99 -0.62 10.95
N PHE A 56 12.95 0.00 12.13
CA PHE A 56 13.61 -0.54 13.32
C PHE A 56 13.08 -1.95 13.69
N GLY A 57 11.76 -2.12 13.70
CA GLY A 57 11.13 -3.42 13.95
C GLY A 57 11.56 -4.49 12.94
N TYR A 58 11.61 -4.16 11.65
CA TYR A 58 12.08 -5.07 10.61
C TYR A 58 13.56 -5.41 10.76
N THR A 59 14.43 -4.44 11.04
CA THR A 59 15.86 -4.71 11.23
C THR A 59 16.08 -5.68 12.38
N ARG A 60 15.42 -5.49 13.53
CA ARG A 60 15.48 -6.42 14.67
C ARG A 60 14.87 -7.79 14.36
N LEU A 61 13.78 -7.82 13.60
CA LEU A 61 13.19 -9.09 13.17
C LEU A 61 14.18 -9.86 12.29
N PHE A 62 14.78 -9.22 11.29
CA PHE A 62 15.72 -9.87 10.37
C PHE A 62 17.07 -10.22 11.01
N GLU A 63 17.50 -9.53 12.07
CA GLU A 63 18.61 -9.99 12.92
C GLU A 63 18.32 -11.34 13.57
N SER A 64 17.09 -11.55 14.02
CA SER A 64 16.65 -12.80 14.67
C SER A 64 16.23 -13.91 13.69
N PHE A 65 15.99 -13.55 12.42
CA PHE A 65 15.41 -14.45 11.44
C PHE A 65 16.50 -15.08 10.55
N SER A 66 16.58 -16.40 10.56
CA SER A 66 17.39 -17.16 9.62
C SER A 66 16.49 -17.76 8.55
N PHE A 67 16.85 -17.58 7.28
CA PHE A 67 16.14 -18.18 6.16
C PHE A 67 17.06 -19.19 5.47
N GLN A 68 16.63 -20.45 5.38
CA GLN A 68 17.41 -21.54 4.78
C GLN A 68 18.82 -21.74 5.40
N GLY A 69 18.97 -21.52 6.70
CA GLY A 69 20.25 -21.70 7.40
C GLY A 69 21.29 -20.60 7.13
N GLN A 70 20.97 -19.58 6.35
CA GLN A 70 21.78 -18.38 6.19
C GLN A 70 21.14 -17.23 6.97
N SER A 71 21.98 -16.55 7.75
CA SER A 71 21.57 -15.33 8.44
C SER A 71 21.33 -14.25 7.39
N ILE A 72 20.13 -13.66 7.37
CA ILE A 72 19.77 -12.62 6.39
C ILE A 72 20.62 -11.37 6.62
N LEU A 73 21.01 -11.12 7.87
CA LEU A 73 22.00 -10.11 8.25
C LEU A 73 23.24 -10.79 8.86
N PRO A 74 24.44 -10.23 8.66
CA PRO A 74 25.65 -10.70 9.34
C PRO A 74 25.46 -10.74 10.86
N ALA A 75 25.94 -11.79 11.51
CA ALA A 75 26.01 -11.83 12.97
C ALA A 75 26.96 -10.72 13.44
N ASN A 76 26.42 -9.73 14.17
CA ASN A 76 27.06 -8.47 14.60
C ASN A 76 27.05 -7.32 13.58
N ILE A 77 25.87 -6.93 13.09
CA ILE A 77 25.72 -5.58 12.53
C ILE A 77 26.01 -4.50 13.59
N SER A 78 26.86 -3.56 13.21
CA SER A 78 27.17 -2.38 14.01
C SER A 78 25.97 -1.43 14.08
N PHE A 79 25.93 -0.61 15.13
CA PHE A 79 24.91 0.43 15.27
C PHE A 79 24.83 1.37 14.06
N ALA A 80 25.98 1.63 13.41
CA ALA A 80 26.05 2.44 12.20
C ALA A 80 25.36 1.76 11.01
N GLU A 81 25.49 0.45 10.87
CA GLU A 81 24.83 -0.33 9.80
C GLU A 81 23.32 -0.45 10.05
N THR A 82 22.90 -0.68 11.30
CA THR A 82 21.46 -0.66 11.68
C THR A 82 20.82 0.69 11.34
N LEU A 83 21.49 1.80 11.67
CA LEU A 83 21.01 3.14 11.30
C LEU A 83 20.99 3.33 9.78
N GLY A 84 22.02 2.87 9.06
CA GLY A 84 22.07 2.91 7.60
C GLY A 84 20.88 2.20 6.96
N ILE A 85 20.56 0.99 7.43
CA ILE A 85 19.40 0.20 6.97
C ILE A 85 18.10 0.97 7.23
N ILE A 86 17.91 1.49 8.44
CA ILE A 86 16.69 2.23 8.82
C ILE A 86 16.50 3.47 7.94
N ILE A 87 17.57 4.23 7.70
CA ILE A 87 17.53 5.45 6.88
C ILE A 87 17.23 5.09 5.42
N VAL A 88 17.89 4.07 4.85
CA VAL A 88 17.66 3.65 3.46
C VAL A 88 16.23 3.12 3.27
N LEU A 89 15.74 2.32 4.21
CA LEU A 89 14.39 1.76 4.18
C LEU A 89 13.32 2.83 4.31
N THR A 90 13.47 3.75 5.25
CA THR A 90 12.54 4.87 5.45
C THR A 90 12.62 5.85 4.28
N GLY A 91 13.84 6.19 3.84
CA GLY A 91 14.09 7.08 2.71
C GLY A 91 13.49 6.55 1.41
N GLY A 92 13.67 5.25 1.13
CA GLY A 92 13.04 4.61 -0.04
C GLY A 92 11.51 4.70 0.00
N THR A 93 10.91 4.54 1.18
CA THR A 93 9.45 4.70 1.36
C THR A 93 8.99 6.13 1.11
N VAL A 94 9.75 7.12 1.62
CA VAL A 94 9.45 8.55 1.41
C VAL A 94 9.55 8.93 -0.06
N VAL A 95 10.56 8.41 -0.78
CA VAL A 95 10.73 8.64 -2.21
C VAL A 95 9.55 8.07 -3.01
N ILE A 96 9.11 6.86 -2.71
CA ILE A 96 7.95 6.24 -3.40
C ILE A 96 6.66 7.01 -3.08
N MET A 97 6.48 7.43 -1.83
CA MET A 97 5.36 8.28 -1.43
C MET A 97 5.34 9.59 -2.21
N TRP A 98 6.49 10.27 -2.32
CA TRP A 98 6.63 11.49 -3.08
C TRP A 98 6.30 11.29 -4.57
N PHE A 99 6.74 10.19 -5.18
CA PHE A 99 6.33 9.85 -6.55
C PHE A 99 4.81 9.64 -6.66
N GLY A 100 4.17 8.99 -5.68
CA GLY A 100 2.73 8.79 -5.68
C GLY A 100 1.95 10.11 -5.62
N GLU A 101 2.46 11.08 -4.87
CA GLU A 101 1.88 12.41 -4.79
C GLU A 101 2.10 13.22 -6.08
N LEU A 102 3.29 13.17 -6.67
CA LEU A 102 3.56 13.77 -7.99
C LEU A 102 2.61 13.23 -9.07
N ILE A 103 2.41 11.92 -9.12
CA ILE A 103 1.46 11.31 -10.07
C ILE A 103 0.03 11.79 -9.79
N THR A 104 -0.32 12.05 -8.53
CA THR A 104 -1.65 12.57 -8.18
C THR A 104 -1.81 14.04 -8.61
N GLU A 105 -0.76 14.85 -8.56
CA GLU A 105 -0.80 16.25 -8.97
C GLU A 105 -0.83 16.44 -10.50
N TYR A 106 -0.07 15.62 -11.23
CA TYR A 106 0.08 15.76 -12.70
C TYR A 106 -0.72 14.73 -13.51
N GLY A 107 -1.25 13.68 -12.88
CA GLY A 107 -1.91 12.55 -13.55
C GLY A 107 -3.42 12.51 -13.37
N LEU A 108 -4.04 11.48 -13.96
CA LEU A 108 -5.47 11.21 -13.85
C LEU A 108 -5.72 10.19 -12.72
N GLY A 109 -5.98 10.66 -11.50
CA GLY A 109 -6.47 9.84 -10.39
C GLY A 109 -5.57 9.78 -9.14
N ASN A 110 -5.62 8.67 -8.41
CA ASN A 110 -4.85 8.45 -7.18
C ASN A 110 -3.49 7.80 -7.52
N GLY A 111 -2.42 8.59 -7.51
CA GLY A 111 -1.08 8.12 -7.89
C GLY A 111 -0.53 7.03 -6.97
N VAL A 112 -0.87 7.05 -5.69
CA VAL A 112 -0.47 5.99 -4.74
C VAL A 112 -1.11 4.65 -5.12
N SER A 113 -2.40 4.65 -5.49
CA SER A 113 -3.08 3.44 -5.97
C SER A 113 -2.45 2.90 -7.27
N ILE A 114 -2.03 3.77 -8.18
CA ILE A 114 -1.37 3.38 -9.44
C ILE A 114 0.00 2.74 -9.17
N ILE A 115 0.78 3.27 -8.22
CA ILE A 115 2.06 2.66 -7.83
C ILE A 115 1.85 1.26 -7.25
N ILE A 116 0.88 1.11 -6.34
CA ILE A 116 0.56 -0.19 -5.74
C ILE A 116 0.14 -1.19 -6.83
N MET A 117 -0.75 -0.77 -7.73
CA MET A 117 -1.20 -1.60 -8.85
C MET A 117 -0.03 -2.05 -9.72
N THR A 118 0.83 -1.11 -10.13
CA THR A 118 2.03 -1.41 -10.94
C THR A 118 2.97 -2.38 -10.21
N GLY A 119 3.16 -2.20 -8.90
CA GLY A 119 3.99 -3.10 -8.09
C GLY A 119 3.46 -4.53 -7.96
N ILE A 120 2.14 -4.71 -7.95
CA ILE A 120 1.50 -6.03 -7.98
C ILE A 120 1.61 -6.63 -9.39
N LEU A 121 1.27 -5.86 -10.43
CA LEU A 121 1.35 -6.31 -11.81
C LEU A 121 2.77 -6.72 -12.23
N ALA A 122 3.80 -6.03 -11.72
CA ALA A 122 5.21 -6.35 -11.99
C ALA A 122 5.64 -7.74 -11.49
N GLN A 123 4.91 -8.34 -10.53
CA GLN A 123 5.22 -9.68 -9.99
C GLN A 123 4.57 -10.80 -10.81
N ILE A 124 3.57 -10.49 -11.63
CA ILE A 124 2.84 -11.48 -12.43
C ILE A 124 3.77 -12.22 -13.41
N PRO A 125 4.62 -11.55 -14.21
CA PRO A 125 5.48 -12.25 -15.18
C PRO A 125 6.42 -13.27 -14.52
N GLY A 126 7.06 -12.91 -13.40
CA GLY A 126 7.95 -13.81 -12.67
C GLY A 126 7.20 -15.02 -12.09
N THR A 127 5.98 -14.81 -11.63
CA THR A 127 5.11 -15.88 -11.13
C THR A 127 4.75 -16.84 -12.27
N VAL A 128 4.32 -16.32 -13.42
CA VAL A 128 3.98 -17.14 -14.61
C VAL A 128 5.17 -17.97 -15.08
N ILE A 129 6.37 -17.40 -15.16
CA ILE A 129 7.59 -18.12 -15.55
C ILE A 129 7.94 -19.23 -14.55
N SER A 130 7.76 -18.97 -13.25
CA SER A 130 7.98 -19.98 -12.20
C SER A 130 7.00 -21.15 -12.33
N PHE A 131 5.75 -20.86 -12.69
CA PHE A 131 4.75 -21.89 -12.99
C PHE A 131 5.11 -22.71 -14.24
N THR A 132 5.61 -22.09 -15.31
CA THR A 132 5.99 -22.85 -16.52
C THR A 132 7.23 -23.72 -16.31
N ASN A 133 8.19 -23.26 -15.50
CA ASN A 133 9.43 -23.99 -15.25
C ASN A 133 9.25 -25.12 -14.22
N GLY A 134 8.38 -24.95 -13.22
CA GLY A 134 8.11 -25.96 -12.19
C GLY A 134 7.27 -27.15 -12.68
N PHE A 135 6.44 -26.95 -13.71
CA PHE A 135 5.52 -27.95 -14.22
C PHE A 135 5.91 -28.41 -15.63
N HIS A 136 7.03 -29.11 -15.78
CA HIS A 136 7.49 -29.66 -17.06
C HIS A 136 6.57 -30.74 -17.69
N ALA A 137 5.35 -30.99 -17.17
CA ALA A 137 4.47 -32.04 -17.71
C ALA A 137 2.94 -31.86 -17.49
N GLN A 138 2.43 -30.72 -17.00
CA GLN A 138 0.99 -30.57 -16.71
C GLN A 138 0.39 -29.31 -17.33
N THR A 139 0.24 -29.30 -18.65
CA THR A 139 -0.57 -28.30 -19.38
C THR A 139 -1.99 -28.20 -18.81
N LEU A 140 -2.53 -29.31 -18.28
CA LEU A 140 -3.83 -29.37 -17.61
C LEU A 140 -3.88 -28.52 -16.33
N ALA A 141 -2.84 -28.55 -15.49
CA ALA A 141 -2.81 -27.77 -14.24
C ALA A 141 -2.75 -26.25 -14.51
N LEU A 142 -2.03 -25.83 -15.56
CA LEU A 142 -1.98 -24.44 -15.97
C LEU A 142 -3.33 -23.94 -16.49
N PHE A 143 -4.05 -24.81 -17.21
CA PHE A 143 -5.41 -24.53 -17.68
C PHE A 143 -6.40 -24.42 -16.51
N GLU A 144 -6.37 -25.36 -15.55
CA GLU A 144 -7.21 -25.32 -14.34
C GLU A 144 -6.96 -24.05 -13.52
N PHE A 145 -5.70 -23.69 -13.31
CA PHE A 145 -5.33 -22.46 -12.59
C PHE A 145 -5.87 -21.20 -13.29
N ALA A 146 -5.74 -21.13 -14.62
CA ALA A 146 -6.26 -20.01 -15.40
C ALA A 146 -7.79 -19.89 -15.29
N VAL A 147 -8.52 -21.01 -15.36
CA VAL A 147 -9.98 -21.05 -15.20
C VAL A 147 -10.39 -20.58 -13.80
N ILE A 148 -9.75 -21.08 -12.75
CA ILE A 148 -10.00 -20.64 -11.37
C ILE A 148 -9.73 -19.14 -11.23
N GLY A 149 -8.63 -18.65 -11.79
CA GLY A 149 -8.29 -17.23 -11.78
C GLY A 149 -9.37 -16.35 -12.41
N ILE A 150 -9.91 -16.75 -13.56
CA ILE A 150 -11.01 -16.04 -14.24
C ILE A 150 -12.29 -16.08 -13.41
N VAL A 151 -12.65 -17.23 -12.85
CA VAL A 151 -13.86 -17.39 -12.01
C VAL A 151 -13.77 -16.51 -10.76
N VAL A 152 -12.63 -16.51 -10.08
CA VAL A 152 -12.39 -15.67 -8.91
C VAL A 152 -12.44 -14.19 -9.30
N ALA A 153 -11.80 -13.79 -10.41
CA ALA A 153 -11.85 -12.41 -10.89
C ALA A 153 -13.28 -11.96 -11.21
N ALA A 154 -14.06 -12.79 -11.90
CA ALA A 154 -15.47 -12.52 -12.19
C ALA A 154 -16.30 -12.41 -10.89
N GLY A 155 -16.05 -13.27 -9.90
CA GLY A 155 -16.67 -13.20 -8.58
C GLY A 155 -16.35 -11.90 -7.84
N ILE A 156 -15.08 -11.49 -7.84
CA ILE A 156 -14.64 -10.20 -7.25
C ILE A 156 -15.35 -9.04 -7.95
N ILE A 157 -15.38 -9.03 -9.29
CA ILE A 157 -16.04 -7.97 -10.07
C ILE A 157 -17.55 -7.91 -9.75
N PHE A 158 -18.22 -9.07 -9.70
CA PHE A 158 -19.64 -9.16 -9.37
C PHE A 158 -19.96 -8.55 -8.00
N VAL A 159 -19.15 -8.88 -6.97
CA VAL A 159 -19.32 -8.33 -5.62
C VAL A 159 -18.95 -6.84 -5.58
N GLN A 160 -17.88 -6.42 -6.25
CA GLN A 160 -17.41 -5.04 -6.24
C GLN A 160 -18.37 -4.07 -6.94
N GLN A 161 -19.03 -4.52 -8.02
CA GLN A 161 -19.99 -3.71 -8.78
C GLN A 161 -21.42 -3.80 -8.23
N ALA A 162 -21.69 -4.71 -7.29
CA ALA A 162 -23.00 -4.83 -6.67
C ALA A 162 -23.33 -3.54 -5.88
N THR A 163 -24.26 -2.76 -6.40
CA THR A 163 -24.73 -1.52 -5.76
C THR A 163 -26.21 -1.63 -5.43
N ARG A 164 -26.55 -1.41 -4.15
CA ARG A 164 -27.95 -1.27 -3.73
C ARG A 164 -28.40 0.16 -3.96
N LYS A 165 -29.15 0.39 -5.04
CA LYS A 165 -29.74 1.71 -5.34
C LYS A 165 -30.91 1.97 -4.38
N ILE A 166 -30.67 2.72 -3.31
CA ILE A 166 -31.72 3.18 -2.40
C ILE A 166 -32.35 4.43 -3.01
N PRO A 167 -33.66 4.43 -3.32
CA PRO A 167 -34.31 5.61 -3.88
C PRO A 167 -34.34 6.73 -2.82
N ILE A 168 -33.70 7.85 -3.12
CA ILE A 168 -33.79 9.08 -2.32
C ILE A 168 -34.82 10.01 -2.96
N GLN A 169 -35.83 10.42 -2.20
CA GLN A 169 -36.72 11.50 -2.61
C GLN A 169 -36.23 12.77 -1.94
N SER A 170 -35.64 13.67 -2.74
CA SER A 170 -35.28 15.00 -2.26
C SER A 170 -36.55 15.83 -2.14
N SER A 171 -36.94 16.16 -0.91
CA SER A 171 -38.12 16.99 -0.62
C SER A 171 -37.93 18.48 -0.95
N GLN A 172 -36.74 18.89 -1.40
CA GLN A 172 -36.46 20.27 -1.79
C GLN A 172 -36.15 20.38 -3.28
N ARG A 173 -37.21 20.24 -4.08
CA ARG A 173 -37.42 21.02 -5.30
C ARG A 173 -38.90 21.29 -5.45
N VAL A 174 -39.37 22.31 -4.73
CA VAL A 174 -40.46 23.14 -5.22
C VAL A 174 -39.86 24.53 -5.34
N VAL A 175 -40.03 25.08 -6.54
CA VAL A 175 -39.44 26.31 -7.08
C VAL A 175 -39.66 27.51 -6.17
#